data_AF-M4H6C3-F1
#
_entry.id   AF-M4H6C3-F1
#
_cell.length_a   1.000
_cell.length_b   1.000
_cell.length_c   1.000
_cell.angle_alpha   90.00
_cell.angle_beta   90.00
_cell.angle_gamma   90.00
#
_symmetry.space_group_name_H-M   'P 1'
#
loop_
_entity.id
_entity.type
_entity.pdbx_description
1 polymer ?
#
loop_
_entity_poly.entity_id
_entity_poly.type
_entity_poly.pdbx_seq_one_letter_code
_entity_poly.pdbx_strand_id
1 'polypeptide(L)'
;FKLNYLIYIISPMMSLILILMMWLIYPFYSNYLMMMFGLMYLMCCLSLGVYSLMMSGWSSNSSYSMLGSIRSLAQSISYEVSLSIIMIIPMFLVDSMSFMNLIYFHKSSWLIIYMWPLSM
;
A
#
# COMPACT_ATOMS: atom_id res chain seq x y z
N PHE A 1 -30.49 -7.03 15.25
CA PHE A 1 -29.15 -6.89 14.66
C PHE A 1 -29.29 -6.36 13.24
N LYS A 2 -29.37 -5.03 13.06
CA LYS A 2 -29.47 -4.43 11.72
C LYS A 2 -28.06 -4.30 11.13
N LEU A 3 -27.57 -5.31 10.42
CA LEU A 3 -26.38 -5.14 9.59
C LEU A 3 -26.77 -4.51 8.25
N ASN A 4 -25.91 -3.63 7.73
CA ASN A 4 -26.03 -3.17 6.34
C ASN A 4 -25.48 -4.27 5.43
N TYR A 5 -26.34 -5.24 5.09
CA TYR A 5 -25.97 -6.47 4.38
C TYR A 5 -25.19 -6.25 3.07
N LEU A 6 -25.62 -5.29 2.25
CA LEU A 6 -24.95 -4.95 0.99
C LEU A 6 -23.51 -4.48 1.22
N ILE A 7 -23.32 -3.57 2.18
CA ILE A 7 -22.02 -2.97 2.52
C ILE A 7 -21.10 -4.02 3.14
N TYR A 8 -21.66 -4.90 3.98
CA TYR A 8 -20.93 -5.98 4.62
C TYR A 8 -20.35 -6.97 3.59
N ILE A 9 -21.10 -7.30 2.53
CA ILE A 9 -20.64 -8.19 1.46
C ILE A 9 -19.65 -7.52 0.50
N ILE A 10 -19.88 -6.24 0.16
CA ILE A 10 -19.01 -5.53 -0.78
C ILE A 10 -17.64 -5.23 -0.14
N SER A 11 -17.59 -4.94 1.16
CA SER A 11 -16.35 -4.55 1.83
C SER A 11 -15.17 -5.55 1.66
N PRO A 12 -15.32 -6.89 1.84
CA PRO A 12 -14.23 -7.83 1.58
C PRO A 12 -13.92 -8.01 0.09
N MET A 13 -14.88 -7.79 -0.81
CA MET A 13 -14.61 -7.84 -2.25
C MET A 13 -13.72 -6.67 -2.68
N MET A 14 -13.98 -5.47 -2.13
CA MET A 14 -13.17 -4.28 -2.38
C MET A 14 -11.74 -4.45 -1.87
N SER A 15 -11.55 -5.00 -0.67
CA SER A 15 -10.20 -5.22 -0.13
C SER A 15 -9.40 -6.23 -0.96
N LEU A 16 -10.05 -7.28 -1.46
CA LEU A 16 -9.41 -8.29 -2.31
C LEU A 16 -8.99 -7.71 -3.66
N ILE A 17 -9.86 -6.90 -4.30
CA ILE A 17 -9.53 -6.20 -5.55
C ILE A 17 -8.32 -5.29 -5.36
N LEU A 18 -8.27 -4.51 -4.27
CA LEU A 18 -7.16 -3.60 -3.99
C LEU A 18 -5.82 -4.33 -3.82
N ILE A 19 -5.83 -5.49 -3.13
CA ILE A 19 -4.61 -6.31 -2.98
C ILE A 19 -4.14 -6.84 -4.33
N LEU A 20 -5.04 -7.31 -5.20
CA LEU A 20 -4.67 -7.76 -6.54
C LEU A 20 -4.10 -6.62 -7.40
N MET A 21 -4.66 -5.41 -7.29
CA MET A 21 -4.17 -4.22 -8.00
C MET A 21 -2.75 -3.82 -7.57
N MET A 22 -2.38 -4.07 -6.32
CA MET A 22 -1.03 -3.81 -5.80
C MET A 22 0.03 -4.73 -6.40
N TRP A 23 -0.34 -5.98 -6.71
CA TRP A 23 0.60 -6.96 -7.26
C TRP A 23 1.07 -6.63 -8.69
N LEU A 24 0.30 -5.84 -9.44
CA LEU A 24 0.67 -5.43 -10.81
C LEU A 24 1.98 -4.65 -10.87
N ILE A 25 2.33 -3.98 -9.77
CA ILE A 25 3.52 -3.12 -9.64
C ILE A 25 4.79 -3.94 -9.55
N TYR A 26 4.69 -5.19 -9.09
CA TYR A 26 5.87 -5.98 -8.75
C TYR A 26 6.76 -6.17 -9.99
N PRO A 27 8.04 -5.80 -9.93
CA PRO A 27 8.92 -5.83 -11.09
C PRO A 27 9.39 -7.27 -11.36
N PHE A 28 8.60 -8.04 -12.13
CA PHE A 28 9.07 -9.31 -12.68
C PHE A 28 10.02 -9.07 -13.86
N TYR A 29 10.99 -9.97 -14.06
CA TYR A 29 11.91 -9.91 -15.21
C TYR A 29 11.20 -9.84 -16.57
N SER A 30 9.98 -10.39 -16.66
CA SER A 30 9.15 -10.40 -17.86
C SER A 30 7.88 -9.54 -17.73
N ASN A 31 7.82 -8.59 -16.78
CA ASN A 31 6.62 -7.79 -16.60
C ASN A 31 6.48 -6.77 -17.75
N TYR A 32 5.44 -6.91 -18.57
CA TYR A 32 5.14 -5.99 -19.68
C TYR A 32 4.46 -4.69 -19.20
N LEU A 33 3.88 -4.69 -17.99
CA LEU A 33 3.23 -3.53 -17.39
C LEU A 33 4.25 -2.66 -16.63
N MET A 34 5.19 -2.09 -17.37
CA MET A 34 6.16 -1.13 -16.83
C MET A 34 5.47 0.21 -16.55
N MET A 35 5.19 0.50 -15.28
CA MET A 35 4.66 1.79 -14.86
C MET A 35 5.79 2.79 -14.56
N MET A 36 5.82 3.91 -15.29
CA MET A 36 6.79 4.99 -15.06
C MET A 36 6.65 5.63 -13.68
N PHE A 37 5.40 5.71 -13.17
CA PHE A 37 5.08 6.25 -11.84
C PHE A 37 4.67 5.14 -10.86
N GLY A 38 5.44 4.06 -10.82
CA GLY A 38 5.16 2.90 -9.97
C GLY A 38 4.96 3.29 -8.49
N LEU A 39 5.84 4.12 -7.93
CA LEU A 39 5.73 4.54 -6.53
C LEU A 39 4.43 5.29 -6.23
N MET A 40 4.05 6.24 -7.09
CA MET A 40 2.81 7.01 -6.87
C MET A 40 1.58 6.11 -6.92
N TYR A 41 1.53 5.17 -7.87
CA TYR A 41 0.44 4.22 -7.97
C TYR A 41 0.33 3.33 -6.71
N LEU A 42 1.47 2.89 -6.15
CA LEU A 42 1.49 2.14 -4.88
C LEU A 42 0.86 2.95 -3.73
N MET A 43 1.21 4.24 -3.60
CA MET A 43 0.64 5.11 -2.57
C MET A 43 -0.86 5.34 -2.75
N CYS A 44 -1.33 5.51 -3.99
CA CYS A 44 -2.76 5.64 -4.27
C CYS A 44 -3.52 4.37 -3.87
N CYS A 45 -3.00 3.18 -4.17
CA CYS A 45 -3.67 1.94 -3.82
C CYS A 45 -3.71 1.68 -2.30
N LEU A 46 -2.65 2.03 -1.56
CA LEU A 46 -2.66 1.95 -0.09
C LEU A 46 -3.75 2.83 0.52
N SER A 47 -3.82 4.10 0.12
CA SER A 47 -4.81 5.04 0.64
C SER A 47 -6.25 4.61 0.33
N LEU A 48 -6.49 3.94 -0.79
CA LEU A 48 -7.80 3.34 -1.11
C LEU A 48 -8.15 2.15 -0.18
N GLY A 49 -7.15 1.40 0.28
CA GLY A 49 -7.31 0.26 1.21
C GLY A 49 -8.00 0.63 2.51
N VAL A 50 -7.69 1.82 3.04
CA VAL A 50 -8.23 2.35 4.30
C VAL A 50 -9.76 2.47 4.27
N TYR A 51 -10.34 2.83 3.12
CA TYR A 51 -11.80 2.94 2.97
C TYR A 51 -12.51 1.60 3.07
N SER A 52 -11.90 0.52 2.57
CA SER A 52 -12.49 -0.83 2.66
C SER A 52 -12.62 -1.30 4.12
N LEU A 53 -11.60 -0.99 4.94
CA LEU A 53 -11.59 -1.25 6.38
C LEU A 53 -12.68 -0.47 7.11
N MET A 54 -12.81 0.83 6.83
CA MET A 54 -13.85 1.68 7.44
C MET A 54 -15.26 1.18 7.12
N MET A 55 -15.48 0.82 5.85
CA MET A 55 -16.78 0.36 5.36
C MET A 55 -17.21 -0.94 6.03
N SER A 56 -16.27 -1.87 6.26
CA SER A 56 -16.52 -3.12 6.99
C SER A 56 -16.96 -2.86 8.45
N GLY A 57 -16.25 -1.99 9.18
CA GLY A 57 -16.50 -1.74 10.60
C GLY A 57 -17.79 -0.98 10.88
N TRP A 58 -18.22 -0.11 9.96
CA TRP A 58 -19.51 0.58 10.02
C TRP A 58 -20.68 -0.38 9.70
N SER A 59 -20.50 -1.28 8.73
CA SER A 59 -21.57 -2.17 8.26
C SER A 59 -22.06 -3.19 9.29
N SER A 60 -21.20 -3.60 10.24
CA SER A 60 -21.51 -4.56 11.31
C SER A 60 -22.35 -3.98 12.46
N ASN A 61 -22.55 -2.67 12.48
CA ASN A 61 -23.47 -1.96 13.38
C ASN A 61 -23.30 -2.29 14.87
N SER A 62 -22.08 -2.60 15.30
CA SER A 62 -21.70 -2.80 16.70
C SER A 62 -20.71 -1.73 17.12
N SER A 63 -20.84 -1.20 18.34
CA SER A 63 -19.93 -0.17 18.84
C SER A 63 -18.48 -0.66 18.92
N TYR A 64 -18.28 -1.94 19.27
CA TYR A 64 -16.95 -2.54 19.37
C TYR A 64 -16.27 -2.69 18.00
N SER A 65 -17.00 -3.16 16.98
CA SER A 65 -16.44 -3.25 15.61
C SER A 65 -16.06 -1.89 15.05
N MET A 66 -16.87 -0.86 15.32
CA MET A 66 -16.60 0.49 14.86
C MET A 66 -15.37 1.10 15.55
N LEU A 67 -15.21 0.89 16.85
CA LEU A 67 -13.99 1.29 17.57
C LEU A 67 -12.75 0.55 17.05
N GLY A 68 -12.88 -0.76 16.79
CA GLY A 68 -11.83 -1.56 16.17
C GLY A 68 -11.40 -1.04 14.80
N SER A 69 -12.37 -0.73 13.93
CA SER A 69 -12.07 -0.18 12.61
C SER A 69 -11.38 1.19 12.71
N ILE A 70 -11.87 2.10 13.55
CA ILE A 70 -11.25 3.43 13.72
C ILE A 70 -9.81 3.32 14.22
N ARG A 71 -9.52 2.40 15.14
CA ARG A 71 -8.14 2.17 15.62
C ARG A 71 -7.23 1.67 14.50
N SER A 72 -7.68 0.69 13.72
CA SER A 72 -6.92 0.19 12.58
C SER A 72 -6.69 1.26 11.50
N LEU A 73 -7.67 2.17 11.32
CA LEU A 73 -7.63 3.26 10.36
C LEU A 73 -6.62 4.34 10.77
N ALA A 74 -6.63 4.73 12.06
CA ALA A 74 -5.63 5.64 12.61
C ALA A 74 -4.21 5.06 12.52
N GLN A 75 -4.08 3.74 12.67
CA GLN A 75 -2.81 3.04 12.50
C GLN A 75 -2.37 3.02 11.03
N SER A 76 -3.24 2.66 10.08
CA SER A 76 -2.85 2.58 8.67
C SER A 76 -2.41 3.95 8.13
N ILE A 77 -3.14 5.02 8.44
CA ILE A 77 -2.79 6.37 7.98
C ILE A 77 -1.45 6.84 8.58
N SER A 78 -1.20 6.58 9.87
CA SER A 78 0.06 7.02 10.50
C SER A 78 1.28 6.32 9.90
N TYR A 79 1.15 5.04 9.52
CA TYR A 79 2.21 4.31 8.84
C TYR A 79 2.32 4.62 7.33
N GLU A 80 1.25 5.05 6.66
CA GLU A 80 1.33 5.49 5.26
C GLU A 80 2.26 6.69 5.08
N VAL A 81 2.21 7.66 6.00
CA VAL A 81 3.06 8.85 5.93
C VAL A 81 4.53 8.48 6.11
N SER A 82 4.88 7.69 7.14
CA SER A 82 6.27 7.28 7.36
C SER A 82 6.80 6.38 6.24
N LEU A 83 5.97 5.45 5.73
CA LEU A 83 6.31 4.63 4.56
C LEU A 83 6.60 5.49 3.33
N SER A 84 5.81 6.55 3.10
CA SER A 84 6.02 7.43 1.95
C SER A 84 7.37 8.13 1.98
N ILE A 85 7.78 8.62 3.15
CA ILE A 85 9.07 9.29 3.32
C ILE A 85 10.21 8.29 3.10
N ILE A 86 10.12 7.08 3.67
CA ILE A 86 11.16 6.05 3.52
C ILE A 86 11.31 5.61 2.06
N MET A 87 10.21 5.41 1.34
CA MET A 87 10.23 4.92 -0.05
C MET A 87 10.73 5.95 -1.06
N ILE A 88 10.64 7.24 -0.75
CA ILE A 88 11.12 8.31 -1.62
C ILE A 88 12.66 8.35 -1.69
N ILE A 89 13.35 8.00 -0.61
CA ILE A 89 14.82 8.10 -0.52
C ILE A 89 15.54 7.14 -1.51
N PRO A 90 15.20 5.84 -1.64
CA PRO A 90 15.80 4.99 -2.67
C PRO A 90 15.42 5.42 -4.10
N MET A 91 14.26 6.03 -4.30
CA MET A 91 13.88 6.54 -5.64
C MET A 91 14.70 7.76 -6.04
N PHE A 92 15.07 8.61 -5.08
CA PHE A 92 16.02 9.70 -5.32
C PHE A 92 17.41 9.18 -5.71
N LEU A 93 17.87 8.03 -5.19
CA LEU A 93 19.17 7.46 -5.57
C LEU A 93 19.21 6.98 -7.03
N VAL A 94 18.06 6.63 -7.61
CA VAL A 94 17.93 6.08 -8.97
C VAL A 94 17.36 7.12 -9.95
N ASP A 95 17.14 8.36 -9.50
CA ASP A 95 16.54 9.47 -10.26
C ASP A 95 15.31 9.08 -11.09
N SER A 96 14.51 8.13 -10.59
CA SER A 96 13.34 7.62 -11.29
C SER A 96 12.34 6.98 -10.34
N MET A 97 11.06 7.12 -10.67
CA MET A 97 9.94 6.61 -9.85
C MET A 97 9.48 5.20 -10.26
N SER A 98 10.24 4.53 -11.14
CA SER A 98 9.89 3.21 -11.68
C SER A 98 10.59 2.09 -10.91
N PHE A 99 9.86 1.04 -10.55
CA PHE A 99 10.41 -0.06 -9.75
C PHE A 99 11.42 -0.94 -10.51
N MET A 100 11.38 -0.99 -11.86
CA MET A 100 12.39 -1.77 -12.60
C MET A 100 13.78 -1.13 -12.53
N ASN A 101 13.87 0.20 -12.43
CA ASN A 101 15.15 0.87 -12.32
C ASN A 101 15.87 0.52 -11.00
N LEU A 102 15.12 0.24 -9.93
CA LEU A 102 15.68 -0.30 -8.69
C LEU A 102 16.35 -1.66 -8.89
N ILE A 103 15.81 -2.54 -9.75
CA ILE A 103 16.45 -3.85 -10.05
C ILE A 103 17.81 -3.64 -10.69
N TYR A 104 17.93 -2.69 -11.62
CA TYR A 104 19.22 -2.41 -12.26
C TYR A 104 20.23 -1.85 -11.25
N PHE A 105 19.80 -0.99 -10.32
CA PHE A 105 20.67 -0.47 -9.26
C PHE A 105 21.10 -1.57 -8.27
N HIS A 106 20.22 -2.53 -7.96
CA HIS A 106 20.58 -3.68 -7.13
C HIS A 106 21.65 -4.59 -7.74
N LYS A 107 21.81 -4.60 -9.07
CA LYS A 107 22.84 -5.42 -9.74
C LYS A 107 24.26 -4.92 -9.47
N SER A 108 24.47 -3.61 -9.31
CA SER A 108 25.81 -3.07 -9.03
C SER A 108 26.22 -3.26 -7.57
N SER A 109 25.29 -3.07 -6.65
CA SER A 109 25.55 -3.07 -5.21
C SER A 109 24.23 -3.17 -4.44
N TRP A 110 24.26 -3.78 -3.25
CA TRP A 110 23.07 -3.86 -2.42
C TRP A 110 22.69 -2.47 -1.89
N LEU A 111 21.45 -2.03 -2.14
CA LEU A 111 20.90 -0.75 -1.68
C LEU A 111 21.04 -0.54 -0.16
N ILE A 112 21.02 -1.62 0.62
CA ILE A 112 21.21 -1.58 2.08
C ILE A 112 22.51 -0.88 2.47
N ILE A 113 23.58 -1.02 1.67
CA ILE A 113 24.88 -0.40 1.95
C ILE A 113 24.77 1.14 1.91
N TYR A 114 24.03 1.68 0.94
CA TYR A 114 23.82 3.13 0.84
C TYR A 114 22.79 3.65 1.83
N MET A 115 21.85 2.81 2.25
CA MET A 115 20.73 3.17 3.11
C MET A 115 20.91 2.74 4.57
N TRP A 116 22.14 2.46 5.01
CA TRP A 116 22.42 1.96 6.36
C TRP A 116 21.69 2.74 7.48
N PRO A 117 21.71 4.09 7.55
CA PRO A 117 21.02 4.80 8.63
C PRO A 117 19.49 4.68 8.61
N LEU A 118 18.89 4.30 7.48
CA LEU A 118 17.44 4.06 7.35
C LEU A 118 17.06 2.60 7.57
N SER A 119 18.04 1.69 7.51
CA SER A 119 17.84 0.27 7.77
C SER A 119 17.73 -0.08 9.26
N MET A 120 18.13 0.85 10.14
CA MET A 120 18.11 0.72 11.60
C MET A 120 16.85 1.38 12.16
#